data_AF-A0AAP1RBU1-F1
#
_entry.id   AF-A0AAP1RBU1-F1
#
_cell.length_a   1.000
_cell.length_b   1.000
_cell.length_c   1.000
_cell.angle_alpha   90.00
_cell.angle_beta   90.00
_cell.angle_gamma   90.00
#
_symmetry.space_group_name_H-M   'P 1'
#
loop_
_entity.id
_entity.type
_entity.pdbx_description
1 polymer ?
#
loop_
_entity_poly.entity_id
_entity_poly.type
_entity_poly.pdbx_seq_one_letter_code
_entity_poly.pdbx_strand_id
1 'polypeptide(L)' 'AALPLRLENQYFALDMHSDAAKSMLESGCCMIYAPGTMGDLKPELFAVLRT' A
#
# COMPACT_ATOMS: atom_id res chain seq x y z
N ALA A 1 7.33 7.22 -11.30
CA ALA A 1 7.19 5.90 -11.94
C ALA A 1 5.77 5.73 -12.44
N ALA A 2 5.55 4.98 -13.53
CA ALA A 2 4.21 4.66 -14.02
C ALA A 2 3.74 3.33 -13.42
N LEU A 3 2.52 3.30 -12.86
CA LEU A 3 1.89 2.09 -12.34
C LEU A 3 0.93 1.50 -13.39
N PRO A 4 0.72 0.18 -13.43
CA PRO A 4 -0.31 -0.42 -14.29
C PRO A 4 -1.68 0.14 -13.93
N LEU A 5 -2.33 0.79 -14.91
CA LEU A 5 -3.69 1.31 -14.76
C LEU A 5 -4.71 0.19 -14.97
N ARG A 6 -5.60 0.03 -13.99
CA ARG A 6 -6.78 -0.83 -14.06
C ARG A 6 -7.99 0.05 -13.77
N LEU A 7 -8.88 0.20 -14.77
CA LEU A 7 -10.00 1.16 -14.76
C LEU A 7 -10.93 1.02 -13.56
N GLU A 8 -11.11 -0.20 -13.04
CA GLU A 8 -12.04 -0.49 -11.95
C GLU A 8 -11.38 -0.43 -10.56
N ASN A 9 -10.05 -0.33 -10.51
CA ASN A 9 -9.33 -0.35 -9.24
C ASN A 9 -9.38 1.01 -8.55
N GLN A 10 -9.48 0.96 -7.23
CA GLN A 10 -9.28 2.12 -6.38
C GLN A 10 -7.81 2.16 -5.91
N TYR A 11 -7.22 3.34 -5.96
CA TYR A 11 -5.82 3.57 -5.62
C TYR A 11 -5.74 4.43 -4.37
N PHE A 12 -4.91 4.00 -3.42
CA PHE A 12 -4.68 4.68 -2.15
C PHE A 12 -3.18 4.92 -1.97
N ALA A 13 -2.82 6.06 -1.38
CA ALA A 13 -1.44 6.38 -1.02
C ALA A 13 -1.22 6.13 0.48
N LEU A 14 -0.05 5.60 0.83
CA LEU A 14 0.41 5.51 2.21
C LEU A 14 1.26 6.73 2.54
N ASP A 15 0.96 7.41 3.65
CA ASP A 15 1.79 8.52 4.11
C ASP A 15 3.08 8.03 4.75
N MET A 16 4.17 8.20 4.00
CA MET A 16 5.51 7.76 4.38
C MET A 16 6.25 8.74 5.32
N HIS A 17 5.63 9.84 5.74
CA HIS A 17 6.21 10.76 6.75
C HIS A 17 5.81 10.40 8.19
N SER A 18 4.80 9.53 8.36
CA SER A 18 4.31 9.10 9.65
C SER A 18 5.30 8.20 10.41
N ASP A 19 5.21 8.16 11.74
CA ASP A 19 6.06 7.28 12.57
C ASP A 19 5.76 5.78 12.33
N ALA A 20 4.52 5.45 11.95
CA ALA A 20 4.14 4.11 11.53
C ALA A 20 4.92 3.66 10.28
N ALA A 21 5.11 4.56 9.30
CA ALA A 21 5.89 4.26 8.12
C ALA A 21 7.38 4.05 8.44
N LYS A 22 7.96 4.81 9.38
CA LYS A 22 9.34 4.57 9.85
C LYS A 22 9.47 3.20 10.49
N SER A 23 8.55 2.85 11.40
CA SER A 23 8.53 1.55 12.07
C SER A 23 8.40 0.38 11.07
N MET A 24 7.56 0.54 10.05
CA MET A 24 7.38 -0.43 8.96
C MET A 24 8.67 -0.62 8.13
N LEU A 25 9.42 0.46 7.88
CA LEU A 25 10.70 0.38 7.16
C LEU A 25 11.78 -0.29 8.02
N GLU A 26 11.84 0.04 9.31
CA GLU A 26 12.78 -0.57 10.26
C GLU A 26 12.53 -2.08 10.45
N SER A 27 11.26 -2.50 10.49
CA SER A 27 10.91 -3.93 10.55
C SER A 27 11.15 -4.66 9.23
N GLY A 28 11.30 -3.93 8.11
CA GLY A 28 11.44 -4.50 6.78
C GLY A 28 10.17 -5.21 6.29
N CYS A 29 9.01 -4.98 6.90
CA CYS A 29 7.76 -5.63 6.52
C CYS A 29 6.54 -4.72 6.70
N CYS A 30 5.54 -4.89 5.84
CA CYS A 30 4.24 -4.22 5.92
C CYS A 30 3.14 -5.28 6.06
N MET A 31 2.25 -5.10 7.03
CA MET A 31 1.07 -5.94 7.22
C MET A 31 -0.19 -5.09 7.07
N ILE A 32 -1.06 -5.47 6.14
CA ILE A 32 -2.32 -4.79 5.88
C ILE A 32 -3.46 -5.74 6.26
N TYR A 33 -4.28 -5.33 7.22
CA TYR A 33 -5.48 -6.07 7.59
C TYR A 33 -6.67 -5.59 6.76
N ALA A 34 -7.34 -6.52 6.10
CA ALA A 34 -8.56 -6.30 5.35
C ALA A 34 -9.71 -7.05 6.03
N PRO A 35 -10.74 -6.36 6.54
CA PRO A 35 -11.92 -7.01 7.11
C PRO A 35 -12.64 -7.89 6.07
N GLY A 36 -13.09 -9.08 6.47
CA GLY A 36 -13.83 -9.99 5.58
C GLY A 36 -15.16 -9.45 5.07
N THR A 37 -15.70 -8.39 5.70
CA THR A 37 -16.90 -7.68 5.23
C THR A 37 -16.67 -6.88 3.94
N MET A 38 -15.42 -6.67 3.53
CA MET A 38 -15.06 -5.98 2.28
C MET A 38 -15.14 -6.89 1.04
N GLY A 39 -15.51 -8.16 1.19
CA GLY A 39 -15.68 -9.10 0.08
C GLY A 39 -14.35 -9.63 -0.48
N ASP A 40 -14.34 -9.96 -1.78
CA ASP A 40 -13.16 -10.51 -2.47
C ASP A 40 -12.18 -9.39 -2.87
N LEU A 41 -11.40 -8.93 -1.89
CA LEU A 41 -10.36 -7.94 -2.11
C LEU A 41 -9.11 -8.57 -2.76
N LYS A 42 -8.59 -7.89 -3.79
CA LYS A 42 -7.33 -8.23 -4.46
C LYS A 42 -6.33 -7.07 -4.34
N PRO A 43 -5.77 -6.84 -3.13
CA PRO A 43 -4.85 -5.73 -2.92
C PRO A 43 -3.50 -5.99 -3.62
N GLU A 44 -2.98 -4.93 -4.25
CA GLU A 44 -1.62 -4.89 -4.79
C GLU A 44 -0.87 -3.72 -4.11
N LEU A 45 0.35 -3.97 -3.64
CA LEU A 45 1.19 -2.93 -3.01
C LEU A 45 2.34 -2.56 -3.95
N PHE A 46 2.52 -1.26 -4.17
CA PHE A 46 3.58 -0.71 -5.01
C PHE A 46 4.46 0.27 -4.23
N ALA A 47 5.78 0.19 -4.43
CA ALA A 47 6.73 1.17 -3.92
C ALA A 47 7.36 1.94 -5.08
N VAL A 48 7.28 3.28 -5.04
CA VAL A 48 7.94 4.17 -6.00
C VAL A 48 9.09 4.87 -5.30
N LEU A 49 10.32 4.55 -5.70
CA LEU A 49 11.51 5.14 -5.10
C LEU A 49 11.64 6.62 -5.50
N ARG A 50 11.98 7.45 -4.51
CA ARG A 50 12.36 8.85 -4.72
C ARG A 50 13.77 8.90 -5.30
N THR A 51 14.03 9.84 -6.19
CA THR A 51 15.37 10.20 -6.68
C THR A 51 16.16 10.96 -5.63
#